data_AF-A0A7Y9RGE9-F1
#
_entry.id   AF-A0A7Y9RGE9-F1
#
_cell.length_a   1.000
_cell.length_b   1.000
_cell.length_c   1.000
_cell.angle_alpha   90.00
_cell.angle_beta   90.00
_cell.angle_gamma   90.00
#
_symmetry.space_group_name_H-M   'P 1'
#
loop_
_entity.id
_entity.type
_entity.pdbx_description
1 polymer ?
#
loop_
_entity_poly.entity_id
_entity_poly.type
_entity_poly.pdbx_seq_one_letter_code
_entity_poly.pdbx_strand_id
1 'polypeptide(L)' 'MKQSDIFRDNADNCLQLAERAEGQPAHKRFSRMADAWTALAHEQDWLDGEIPPVVVRFPQKQDA' A
#
# COMPACT_ATOMS: atom_id res chain seq x y z
N MET A 1 7.98 14.85 -1.76
CA MET A 1 7.05 13.79 -1.34
C MET A 1 6.35 13.31 -2.59
N LYS A 2 6.41 12.02 -2.90
CA LYS A 2 5.73 11.44 -4.06
C LYS A 2 4.23 11.29 -3.76
N GLN A 3 3.42 11.11 -4.80
CA GLN A 3 1.99 10.90 -4.63
C GLN A 3 1.70 9.59 -3.87
N SER A 4 2.49 8.55 -4.11
CA SER A 4 2.39 7.28 -3.37
C SER A 4 2.75 7.43 -1.89
N ASP A 5 3.70 8.32 -1.54
CA ASP A 5 4.01 8.65 -0.14
C ASP A 5 2.80 9.28 0.57
N ILE A 6 2.10 10.22 -0.08
CA ILE A 6 0.88 10.84 0.48
C ILE A 6 -0.20 9.79 0.73
N PHE A 7 -0.35 8.81 -0.16
CA PHE A 7 -1.31 7.72 0.02
C PHE A 7 -0.91 6.81 1.19
N ARG A 8 0.39 6.52 1.40
CA ARG A 8 0.86 5.78 2.58
C ARG A 8 0.60 6.53 3.88
N ASP A 9 0.90 7.82 3.92
CA ASP A 9 0.62 8.66 5.09
C ASP A 9 -0.88 8.66 5.44
N ASN A 10 -1.75 8.69 4.42
CA ASN A 10 -3.20 8.57 4.61
C ASN A 10 -3.62 7.20 5.16
N ALA A 11 -2.98 6.12 4.69
CA ALA A 11 -3.21 4.78 5.20
C ALA A 11 -2.85 4.67 6.68
N ASP A 12 -1.66 5.17 7.06
CA ASP A 12 -1.18 5.17 8.44
C ASP A 12 -2.09 6.00 9.35
N ASN A 13 -2.55 7.17 8.89
CA ASN A 13 -3.52 7.98 9.61
C ASN A 13 -4.84 7.23 9.82
N CYS A 14 -5.32 6.48 8.81
CA CYS A 14 -6.52 5.65 8.96
C CYS A 14 -6.31 4.53 9.98
N LEU A 15 -5.13 3.90 10.02
CA LEU A 15 -4.82 2.88 11.02
C LEU A 15 -4.83 3.46 12.45
N GLN A 16 -4.24 4.64 12.65
CA GLN A 16 -4.29 5.31 13.95
C GLN A 16 -5.72 5.67 14.39
N LEU A 17 -6.59 6.04 13.44
CA LEU A 17 -8.01 6.26 13.71
C LEU A 17 -8.72 4.93 14.05
N ALA A 18 -8.39 3.84 13.36
CA ALA A 18 -8.94 2.51 13.64
C ALA A 18 -8.58 2.03 15.05
N GLU A 19 -7.33 2.24 15.50
CA GLU A 19 -6.87 1.88 16.84
C GLU A 19 -7.61 2.63 17.94
N ARG A 20 -7.97 3.89 17.68
CA ARG A 20 -8.69 4.76 18.64
C ARG A 20 -10.20 4.66 18.52
N ALA A 21 -10.72 3.92 17.55
CA ALA A 21 -12.14 3.89 17.26
C ALA A 21 -12.92 3.17 18.38
N GLU A 22 -14.01 3.81 18.83
CA GLU A 22 -14.94 3.18 19.76
C GLU A 22 -15.83 2.18 19.03
N GLY A 23 -15.48 0.91 19.17
CA GLY A 23 -16.29 -0.20 18.69
C GLY A 23 -15.95 -0.70 17.28
N GLN A 24 -16.46 -1.90 17.01
CA GLN A 24 -16.12 -2.68 15.84
C GLN A 24 -16.52 -2.03 14.49
N PRO A 25 -17.66 -1.33 14.35
CA PRO A 25 -18.02 -0.72 13.07
C PRO A 25 -17.04 0.39 12.63
N ALA A 26 -16.67 1.28 13.55
CA ALA A 26 -15.77 2.39 13.25
C ALA A 26 -14.35 1.89 12.98
N HIS A 27 -13.86 0.93 13.77
CA HIS A 27 -12.59 0.25 13.53
C HIS A 27 -12.54 -0.34 12.11
N LYS A 28 -13.53 -1.18 11.74
CA LYS A 28 -13.60 -1.81 10.41
C LYS A 28 -13.67 -0.79 9.27
N ARG A 29 -14.35 0.34 9.47
CA ARG A 29 -14.41 1.41 8.47
C ARG A 29 -13.02 1.99 8.21
N PHE A 30 -12.30 2.36 9.27
CA PHE A 30 -10.98 2.95 9.13
C PHE A 30 -9.94 1.96 8.60
N SER A 31 -9.99 0.69 9.02
CA SER A 31 -9.12 -0.36 8.46
C SER A 31 -9.31 -0.50 6.94
N ARG A 32 -10.57 -0.54 6.46
CA ARG A 32 -10.86 -0.61 5.01
C ARG A 32 -10.37 0.62 4.24
N MET A 33 -10.42 1.79 4.87
CA MET A 33 -9.86 3.01 4.27
C MET A 33 -8.34 2.93 4.18
N ALA A 34 -7.66 2.41 5.21
CA ALA A 34 -6.21 2.17 5.17
C ALA A 34 -5.82 1.20 4.06
N ASP A 35 -6.58 0.10 3.91
CA ASP A 35 -6.37 -0.88 2.82
C ASP A 35 -6.51 -0.21 1.44
N ALA A 36 -7.55 0.62 1.27
CA ALA A 36 -7.80 1.33 0.02
C ALA A 36 -6.67 2.33 -0.31
N TRP A 37 -6.20 3.10 0.67
CA TRP A 37 -5.07 4.01 0.48
C TRP A 37 -3.78 3.27 0.16
N THR A 38 -3.53 2.14 0.81
CA THR A 38 -2.36 1.28 0.54
C THR A 38 -2.40 0.73 -0.89
N ALA A 39 -3.57 0.30 -1.36
CA ALA A 39 -3.75 -0.15 -2.74
C ALA A 39 -3.49 0.98 -3.76
N LEU A 40 -3.96 2.20 -3.49
CA LEU A 40 -3.68 3.37 -4.32
C LEU A 40 -2.19 3.73 -4.34
N ALA A 41 -1.49 3.63 -3.21
CA ALA A 41 -0.04 3.85 -3.14
C ALA A 41 0.72 2.86 -4.03
N HIS A 42 0.35 1.58 -3.97
CA HIS A 42 0.94 0.54 -4.82
C HIS A 42 0.66 0.76 -6.31
N GLU A 43 -0.58 1.12 -6.66
CA GLU A 43 -0.95 1.45 -8.04
C GLU A 43 -0.16 2.66 -8.55
N GLN A 44 0.00 3.68 -7.71
CA GLN A 44 0.76 4.87 -8.09
C GLN A 44 2.24 4.55 -8.33
N ASP A 45 2.86 3.73 -7.48
CA ASP A 45 4.23 3.26 -7.73
C ASP A 45 4.36 2.44 -9.03
N TRP A 46 3.34 1.66 -9.38
CA TRP A 46 3.31 0.94 -10.64
C TRP A 46 3.20 1.88 -11.84
N LEU A 47 2.31 2.88 -11.77
CA LEU A 47 2.13 3.91 -12.79
C LEU A 47 3.39 4.77 -12.99
N ASP A 48 4.08 5.07 -11.89
CA ASP A 48 5.33 5.84 -11.89
C ASP A 48 6.54 5.02 -12.32
N GLY A 49 6.38 3.69 -12.51
CA GLY A 49 7.43 2.78 -12.94
C GLY A 49 8.41 2.36 -11.85
N GLU A 50 8.11 2.66 -10.59
CA GLU A 50 8.89 2.26 -9.41
C GLU A 50 8.74 0.74 -9.14
N ILE A 51 7.58 0.18 -9.48
CA ILE A 51 7.31 -1.26 -9.43
C ILE A 51 7.24 -1.81 -10.85
N PRO A 52 8.13 -2.74 -11.25
CA PRO A 52 8.09 -3.31 -12.59
C PRO A 52 6.83 -4.17 -12.80
N PRO A 53 6.21 -4.13 -14.00
CA PRO A 53 4.96 -4.85 -14.30
C PRO A 53 5.11 -6.38 -14.29
N VAL A 54 6.34 -6.89 -14.35
CA VAL A 54 6.64 -8.32 -14.28
C VAL A 54 7.83 -8.49 -13.34
N VAL A 55 7.66 -9.31 -12.29
CA VAL A 55 8.79 -9.81 -11.51
C VAL A 55 9.53 -10.80 -12.41
N VAL A 56 10.46 -10.30 -13.24
CA VAL A 56 11.24 -11.16 -14.11
C VAL A 56 12.12 -12.02 -13.21
N ARG A 57 11.69 -13.26 -12.93
CA ARG A 57 12.60 -14.31 -12.45
C ARG A 57 13.53 -14.61 -13.62
N PHE A 58 14.63 -13.87 -13.71
CA PHE A 58 15.74 -14.32 -14.54
C PHE A 58 16.21 -15.66 -13.95
N PRO A 59 16.18 -16.76 -14.70
CA PRO A 59 16.90 -17.95 -14.27
C PRO A 59 18.36 -17.55 -14.19
N GLN A 60 18.93 -17.51 -12.98
CA GLN A 60 20.38 -17.50 -12.84
C GLN A 60 20.90 -18.68 -13.64
N LYS A 61 21.67 -18.39 -14.69
CA LYS A 61 22.46 -19.40 -15.39
C LYS A 61 23.26 -20.14 -14.31
N GLN A 62 22.94 -21.41 -14.11
CA GLN A 62 23.86 -22.33 -13.45
C GLN A 62 24.99 -22.56 -14.45
N ASP A 63 26.08 -21.80 -14.28
CA ASP A 63 27.32 -22.13 -14.96
C ASP A 63 27.90 -23.38 -14.28
N ALA A 64 28.20 -24.37 -15.13
CA ALA A 64 28.67 -25.71 -14.81
C ALA A 64 30.14 -25.74 -14.37
#